data_AF-A0A2V1ND67-F1
#
_entry.id   AF-A0A2V1ND67-F1
#
_cell.length_a   1.000
_cell.length_b   1.000
_cell.length_c   1.000
_cell.angle_alpha   90.00
_cell.angle_beta   90.00
_cell.angle_gamma   90.00
#
_symmetry.space_group_name_H-M   'P 1'
#
loop_
_entity.id
_entity.type
_entity.pdbx_description
1 polymer ?
#
loop_
_entity_poly.entity_id
_entity_poly.type
_entity_poly.pdbx_seq_one_letter_code
_entity_poly.pdbx_strand_id
1 'polypeptide(L)' 'MYYDNCDEARAAGAAPLHRGDPGYRSGLDRDGDGMACEPYFGR' A
#
# COMPACT_ATOMS: atom_id res chain seq x y z
N MET A 1 -5.21 0.71 -12.61
CA MET A 1 -4.12 -0.17 -12.13
C MET A 1 -4.50 -0.57 -10.72
N TYR A 2 -4.67 -1.85 -10.46
CA TYR A 2 -5.03 -2.37 -9.13
C TYR A 2 -3.90 -3.32 -8.73
N TYR A 3 -3.39 -3.20 -7.51
CA TYR A 3 -2.37 -4.12 -7.00
C TYR A 3 -3.06 -5.16 -6.12
N ASP A 4 -2.80 -6.45 -6.38
CA ASP A 4 -3.41 -7.53 -5.61
C ASP A 4 -2.83 -7.59 -4.20
N ASN A 5 -1.58 -7.15 -4.03
CA ASN A 5 -0.87 -7.14 -2.77
C ASN A 5 0.22 -6.05 -2.73
N CYS A 6 0.82 -5.89 -1.54
CA CYS A 6 1.89 -4.92 -1.34
C CYS A 6 3.21 -5.27 -2.03
N ASP A 7 3.43 -6.54 -2.36
CA ASP A 7 4.63 -6.96 -3.07
C ASP A 7 4.59 -6.50 -4.52
N GLU A 8 3.44 -6.59 -5.19
CA GLU A 8 3.22 -5.99 -6.51
C GLU A 8 3.34 -4.47 -6.49
N ALA A 9 2.74 -3.81 -5.50
CA ALA A 9 2.85 -2.36 -5.36
C ALA A 9 4.32 -1.92 -5.18
N ARG A 10 5.10 -2.67 -4.39
CA ARG A 10 6.56 -2.42 -4.23
C ARG A 10 7.35 -2.76 -5.49
N ALA A 11 7.07 -3.88 -6.14
CA ALA A 11 7.73 -4.29 -7.37
C ALA A 11 7.48 -3.31 -8.52
N ALA A 12 6.29 -2.71 -8.56
CA ALA A 12 5.93 -1.65 -9.50
C ALA A 12 6.48 -0.27 -9.11
N GLY A 13 7.11 -0.12 -7.94
CA GLY A 13 7.59 1.17 -7.41
C GLY A 13 6.47 2.13 -7.01
N ALA A 14 5.25 1.63 -6.81
CA ALA A 14 4.08 2.41 -6.42
C ALA A 14 3.86 2.48 -4.90
N ALA A 15 4.53 1.61 -4.13
CA ALA A 15 4.54 1.70 -2.68
C ALA A 15 5.61 2.71 -2.18
N PRO A 16 5.33 3.45 -1.09
CA PRO A 16 4.13 3.42 -0.26
C PRO A 16 2.91 4.06 -0.94
N LEU A 17 1.75 3.39 -0.84
CA LEU A 17 0.50 3.84 -1.43
C LEU A 17 -0.23 4.75 -0.44
N HIS A 18 -0.65 5.93 -0.85
CA HIS A 18 -1.37 6.86 0.00
C HIS A 18 -2.85 6.89 -0.33
N ARG A 19 -3.68 7.26 0.65
CA ARG A 19 -5.12 7.42 0.45
C ARG A 19 -5.40 8.41 -0.70
N GLY A 20 -5.92 7.87 -1.81
CA GLY A 20 -6.17 8.62 -3.05
C GLY A 20 -5.35 8.15 -4.24
N ASP A 21 -4.30 7.37 -4.02
CA ASP A 21 -3.55 6.73 -5.09
C ASP A 21 -4.40 5.65 -5.78
N PRO A 22 -4.25 5.47 -7.11
CA PRO A 22 -5.03 4.50 -7.88
C PRO A 22 -4.83 3.04 -7.43
N GLY A 23 -3.75 2.76 -6.68
CA GLY A 23 -3.47 1.46 -6.09
C GLY A 23 -3.85 1.33 -4.61
N TYR A 24 -4.24 2.42 -3.95
CA TYR A 24 -4.57 2.39 -2.52
C TYR A 24 -5.91 1.69 -2.30
N ARG A 25 -5.90 0.72 -1.38
CA ARG A 25 -7.11 0.13 -0.81
C ARG A 25 -6.95 0.07 0.71
N SER A 26 -8.03 0.31 1.44
CA SER A 26 -8.06 0.17 2.90
C SER A 26 -7.68 -1.23 3.36
N GLY A 27 -7.82 -2.26 2.52
CA GLY A 27 -7.33 -3.61 2.82
C GLY A 27 -5.81 -3.81 2.72
N LEU A 28 -5.05 -2.86 2.16
CA LEU A 28 -3.57 -2.85 2.20
C LEU A 28 -3.02 -2.01 3.36
N ASP A 29 -3.86 -1.14 3.91
CA ASP A 29 -3.59 -0.27 5.04
C ASP A 29 -4.06 -0.99 6.31
N ARG A 30 -3.19 -1.84 6.87
CA ARG A 30 -3.56 -2.79 7.93
C ARG A 30 -3.85 -2.08 9.25
N ASP A 31 -3.23 -0.94 9.48
CA ASP A 31 -3.35 -0.10 10.67
C ASP A 31 -4.27 1.11 10.47
N GLY A 32 -4.68 1.40 9.23
CA GLY A 32 -5.74 2.35 8.91
C GLY A 32 -5.30 3.81 8.95
N ASP A 33 -3.99 4.07 8.89
CA ASP A 33 -3.42 5.41 9.06
C ASP A 33 -3.47 6.25 7.77
N GLY A 34 -3.85 5.64 6.64
CA GLY A 34 -3.88 6.28 5.33
C GLY A 34 -2.70 5.94 4.43
N MET A 35 -1.75 5.12 4.88
CA MET A 35 -0.63 4.61 4.12
C MET A 35 -0.71 3.08 4.01
N ALA A 36 -0.71 2.58 2.79
CA ALA A 36 -0.72 1.17 2.47
C ALA A 36 0.66 0.73 2.01
N CYS A 37 1.01 -0.53 2.32
CA CYS A 37 2.24 -1.15 1.85
C CYS A 37 3.52 -0.46 2.31
N GLU A 38 3.45 0.15 3.48
CA GLU A 38 4.59 0.76 4.12
C GLU A 38 5.75 -0.24 4.32
N PRO A 39 7.00 0.22 4.25
CA PRO A 39 8.17 -0.63 4.46
C PRO A 39 8.33 -1.10 5.91
N TYR A 40 7.58 -0.55 6.87
CA TYR A 40 7.74 -0.79 8.30
C TYR A 40 6.90 -1.97 8.80
N PHE A 41 7.32 -3.20 8.50
CA PHE A 41 6.89 -4.42 9.20
C PHE A 41 7.41 -4.43 10.67
N GLY A 42 7.03 -3.46 11.52
CA GLY A 42 7.64 -3.38 12.86
C GLY A 42 7.08 -2.36 13.86
N ARG A 43 5.79 -2.03 13.82
CA ARG A 43 5.10 -1.46 14.99
C ARG A 43 4.14 -2.48 15.59
#